data_AF-A0A3B3THV8-F1
#
_entry.id   AF-A0A3B3THV8-F1
#
_cell.length_a   1.000
_cell.length_b   1.000
_cell.length_c   1.000
_cell.angle_alpha   90.00
_cell.angle_beta   90.00
_cell.angle_gamma   90.00
#
_symmetry.space_group_name_H-M   'P 1'
#
loop_
_entity.id
_entity.type
_entity.pdbx_description
1 polymer ?
#
loop_
_entity_poly.entity_id
_entity_poly.type
_entity_poly.pdbx_seq_one_letter_code
_entity_poly.pdbx_strand_id
1 'polypeptide(L)'
;MCVAANLLAFRLEVSIDGLTLSPDPEDEQNQVEEPNLAPTQPGTDTPADEEGDDGESGKSAIERKWGFPLLELYGLALKFFKDKDGKAFHPTYEEKLRLVALHKQVLLGPYNPDASPEVGFFDVLGNDRRKEWASLGNMEKEEAMVEFVKLLNKCCNLFAPYVISHRIEREEQERKRKEEEERLRQEEEERERQRQEEEKQRLEEEDRLRREEEERRQAEEERLRIEQQKQQIMAALNAQTAVQFQQYAAQQYPNNPEQQMSLIRQLQEQHYQQYMQQLYQVQLAQQQVTTARGTAACSGLENEEAPTVNGGQSDSYSESLDREPEPEPAEEVSENGPLLDSPPVIAAPSMWTRPQIKDFKEKIRQDPDSVITVGRGEVVTVRVPTHEEGSYLFWEFATDYYDIGFGVFFEWTDAASASVSVHVSESSDEDEEDEGDPPTEEEKVKKEAGKPHVDEIVPVYRRDCHEEVYAGSHQYPGRGVYLLKFDNSYSLWRSKSVYYRVYYTR
;
A
#
# COMPACT_ATOMS: atom_id res chain seq x y z
N MET A 1 -0.20 -62.91 2.63
CA MET A 1 -0.58 -63.51 3.94
C MET A 1 0.31 -62.89 5.01
N CYS A 2 -0.05 -62.99 6.30
CA CYS A 2 0.40 -62.12 7.40
C CYS A 2 -0.09 -60.68 7.17
N VAL A 3 -1.12 -60.14 7.85
CA VAL A 3 -1.65 -60.27 9.23
C VAL A 3 -0.78 -59.54 10.25
N ALA A 4 -1.43 -58.69 11.04
CA ALA A 4 -0.83 -57.70 11.94
C ALA A 4 -0.81 -58.16 13.41
N ALA A 5 -0.06 -57.42 14.25
CA ALA A 5 -0.35 -57.24 15.67
C ALA A 5 0.28 -55.92 16.16
N ASN A 6 -0.49 -55.09 16.88
CA ASN A 6 0.07 -53.99 17.66
C ASN A 6 0.60 -54.53 19.00
N LEU A 7 1.67 -53.93 19.53
CA LEU A 7 2.22 -54.25 20.85
C LEU A 7 1.88 -53.16 21.88
N LEU A 8 1.59 -53.58 23.11
CA LEU A 8 1.16 -52.73 24.22
C LEU A 8 1.64 -53.39 25.53
N ALA A 9 2.56 -52.76 26.29
CA ALA A 9 3.15 -53.37 27.48
C ALA A 9 3.62 -52.37 28.58
N PHE A 10 2.75 -52.21 29.58
CA PHE A 10 2.92 -51.78 30.98
C PHE A 10 4.30 -51.66 31.66
N ARG A 11 4.41 -50.61 32.51
CA ARG A 11 4.86 -50.59 33.93
C ARG A 11 4.29 -49.29 34.57
N LEU A 12 3.59 -49.27 35.72
CA LEU A 12 4.00 -49.54 37.13
C LEU A 12 5.18 -48.64 37.57
N GLU A 13 5.17 -47.93 38.70
CA GLU A 13 4.35 -47.91 39.96
C GLU A 13 4.58 -46.52 40.67
N VAL A 14 3.96 -46.00 41.75
CA VAL A 14 3.15 -46.46 42.92
C VAL A 14 2.12 -45.32 43.30
N SER A 15 1.37 -45.41 44.41
CA SER A 15 0.46 -44.39 44.99
C SER A 15 0.98 -43.74 46.29
N ILE A 16 0.42 -42.59 46.71
CA ILE A 16 0.18 -42.26 48.14
C ILE A 16 -1.06 -41.34 48.30
N ASP A 17 -1.73 -41.41 49.46
CA ASP A 17 -3.18 -41.19 49.57
C ASP A 17 -3.66 -39.89 50.28
N GLY A 18 -4.96 -39.57 50.12
CA GLY A 18 -5.69 -38.51 50.85
C GLY A 18 -6.97 -38.04 50.10
N LEU A 19 -8.14 -38.69 50.21
CA LEU A 19 -9.16 -38.53 51.26
C LEU A 19 -9.80 -37.10 51.29
N THR A 20 -11.11 -36.86 51.17
CA THR A 20 -12.31 -37.72 51.01
C THR A 20 -13.51 -36.99 50.35
N LEU A 21 -14.24 -37.73 49.52
CA LEU A 21 -15.72 -37.88 49.39
C LEU A 21 -16.72 -36.81 49.93
N SER A 22 -17.72 -36.50 49.09
CA SER A 22 -19.07 -35.94 49.38
C SER A 22 -20.08 -37.04 49.79
N PRO A 23 -21.42 -36.79 49.93
CA PRO A 23 -22.24 -35.56 50.06
C PRO A 23 -23.28 -35.59 51.23
N ASP A 24 -24.10 -34.53 51.38
CA ASP A 24 -25.52 -34.36 51.86
C ASP A 24 -26.24 -35.38 52.81
N PRO A 25 -27.40 -35.04 53.47
CA PRO A 25 -28.19 -33.78 53.47
C PRO A 25 -28.70 -33.31 54.87
N GLU A 26 -29.67 -32.38 54.88
CA GLU A 26 -30.88 -32.26 55.74
C GLU A 26 -31.18 -30.85 56.32
N ASP A 27 -32.48 -30.51 56.23
CA ASP A 27 -33.23 -29.29 56.54
C ASP A 27 -32.76 -28.32 57.65
N GLU A 28 -32.97 -27.03 57.39
CA GLU A 28 -33.92 -26.26 58.21
C GLU A 28 -34.74 -25.29 57.32
N GLN A 29 -36.07 -25.23 57.54
CA GLN A 29 -37.02 -24.51 56.68
C GLN A 29 -37.58 -23.27 57.37
N ASN A 30 -37.81 -22.19 56.61
CA ASN A 30 -39.00 -21.37 56.86
C ASN A 30 -39.51 -20.68 55.58
N GLN A 31 -40.83 -20.46 55.54
CA GLN A 31 -41.59 -19.86 54.42
C GLN A 31 -41.66 -18.31 54.66
N VAL A 32 -42.20 -17.41 53.84
CA VAL A 32 -43.40 -17.28 52.96
C VAL A 32 -43.08 -16.08 52.01
N GLU A 33 -43.45 -15.91 50.72
CA GLU A 33 -44.40 -16.55 49.78
C GLU A 33 -43.89 -16.45 48.32
N GLU A 34 -44.62 -17.00 47.35
CA GLU A 34 -44.62 -16.57 45.92
C GLU A 34 -46.10 -16.50 45.46
N PRO A 35 -46.46 -15.70 44.43
CA PRO A 35 -46.80 -16.38 43.18
C PRO A 35 -46.47 -15.64 41.87
N ASN A 36 -45.86 -16.40 40.96
CA ASN A 36 -46.03 -16.38 39.50
C ASN A 36 -47.39 -15.85 38.98
N LEU A 37 -47.37 -14.95 37.99
CA LEU A 37 -48.42 -14.88 36.95
C LEU A 37 -47.97 -14.09 35.69
N ALA A 38 -48.43 -14.54 34.52
CA ALA A 38 -48.40 -13.85 33.23
C ALA A 38 -49.65 -14.27 32.42
N PRO A 39 -50.00 -13.64 31.28
CA PRO A 39 -49.56 -12.34 30.73
C PRO A 39 -50.73 -11.36 30.47
N THR A 40 -50.47 -10.04 30.42
CA THR A 40 -51.52 -9.05 30.04
C THR A 40 -50.99 -7.88 29.20
N GLN A 41 -51.54 -7.73 27.99
CA GLN A 41 -51.83 -6.44 27.36
C GLN A 41 -53.36 -6.23 27.45
N PRO A 42 -53.92 -5.00 27.49
CA PRO A 42 -53.48 -3.84 26.69
C PRO A 42 -53.33 -2.50 27.43
N GLY A 43 -52.60 -1.58 26.79
CA GLY A 43 -52.55 -0.15 27.11
C GLY A 43 -52.13 0.63 25.87
N THR A 44 -52.98 1.54 25.41
CA THR A 44 -52.73 2.37 24.22
C THR A 44 -52.17 3.73 24.64
N ASP A 45 -50.84 3.83 24.74
CA ASP A 45 -50.16 5.12 24.85
C ASP A 45 -49.62 5.53 23.48
N THR A 46 -50.35 6.43 22.82
CA THR A 46 -49.87 7.15 21.64
C THR A 46 -48.92 8.26 22.11
N PRO A 47 -47.63 8.27 21.70
CA PRO A 47 -46.83 9.48 21.76
C PRO A 47 -47.49 10.49 20.82
N ALA A 48 -47.98 11.61 21.37
CA ALA A 48 -48.62 12.65 20.57
C ALA A 48 -47.60 13.31 19.61
N ASP A 49 -48.10 13.93 18.55
CA ASP A 49 -47.30 14.73 17.63
C ASP A 49 -46.67 15.94 18.37
N GLU A 50 -45.44 15.78 18.83
CA GLU A 50 -44.59 16.94 19.13
C GLU A 50 -44.05 17.49 17.81
N GLU A 51 -44.71 18.53 17.28
CA GLU A 51 -44.23 19.33 16.15
C GLU A 51 -42.97 20.12 16.56
N GLY A 52 -41.85 19.40 16.67
CA GLY A 52 -40.51 19.97 16.77
C GLY A 52 -40.05 20.46 15.40
N ASP A 53 -40.25 21.75 15.13
CA ASP A 53 -39.64 22.46 13.99
C ASP A 53 -38.12 22.54 14.18
N ASP A 54 -37.41 21.52 13.71
CA ASP A 54 -35.97 21.56 13.45
C ASP A 54 -35.71 21.05 12.03
N GLY A 55 -35.00 21.86 11.24
CA GLY A 55 -34.93 21.75 9.78
C GLY A 55 -33.98 20.66 9.27
N GLU A 56 -34.11 19.44 9.78
CA GLU A 56 -33.20 18.34 9.42
C GLU A 56 -33.40 17.90 7.95
N SER A 57 -32.42 18.23 7.11
CA SER A 57 -32.30 17.68 5.75
C SER A 57 -32.35 16.14 5.78
N GLY A 58 -33.08 15.55 4.83
CA GLY A 58 -33.24 14.09 4.71
C GLY A 58 -31.92 13.33 4.55
N LYS A 59 -30.84 14.02 4.16
CA LYS A 59 -29.45 13.54 4.21
C LYS A 59 -28.98 13.29 5.64
N SER A 60 -28.97 14.30 6.50
CA SER A 60 -28.49 14.17 7.89
C SER A 60 -29.24 13.09 8.67
N ALA A 61 -30.55 12.97 8.45
CA ALA A 61 -31.39 11.92 9.03
C ALA A 61 -31.00 10.50 8.54
N ILE A 62 -30.70 10.32 7.25
CA ILE A 62 -30.29 9.02 6.72
C ILE A 62 -28.84 8.67 7.15
N GLU A 63 -27.94 9.64 7.15
CA GLU A 63 -26.55 9.48 7.59
C GLU A 63 -26.48 9.06 9.07
N ARG A 64 -27.20 9.77 9.96
CA ARG A 64 -27.30 9.41 11.39
C ARG A 64 -27.91 8.02 11.60
N LYS A 65 -28.94 7.66 10.83
CA LYS A 65 -29.63 6.36 10.95
C LYS A 65 -28.71 5.18 10.64
N TRP A 66 -27.85 5.30 9.65
CA TRP A 66 -27.03 4.18 9.16
C TRP A 66 -25.58 4.21 9.62
N GLY A 67 -25.04 5.38 9.98
CA GLY A 67 -23.63 5.54 10.37
C GLY A 67 -22.67 5.61 9.18
N PHE A 68 -23.17 6.03 8.01
CA PHE A 68 -22.41 6.19 6.76
C PHE A 68 -22.76 7.54 6.12
N PRO A 69 -21.79 8.26 5.54
CA PRO A 69 -22.08 9.38 4.63
C PRO A 69 -23.00 8.94 3.48
N LEU A 70 -23.84 9.84 3.00
CA LEU A 70 -24.89 9.54 2.01
C LEU A 70 -24.32 8.88 0.74
N LEU A 71 -23.15 9.33 0.28
CA LEU A 71 -22.49 8.80 -0.91
C LEU A 71 -22.00 7.36 -0.70
N GLU A 72 -21.40 7.04 0.45
CA GLU A 72 -21.00 5.67 0.82
C GLU A 72 -22.22 4.75 0.94
N LEU A 73 -23.24 5.22 1.65
CA LEU A 73 -24.50 4.49 1.86
C LEU A 73 -25.22 4.20 0.55
N TYR A 74 -25.25 5.18 -0.36
CA TYR A 74 -25.77 5.02 -1.71
C TYR A 74 -24.94 4.04 -2.54
N GLY A 75 -23.61 4.07 -2.44
CA GLY A 75 -22.72 3.08 -3.07
C GLY A 75 -23.00 1.65 -2.59
N LEU A 76 -23.16 1.47 -1.27
CA LEU A 76 -23.56 0.20 -0.66
C LEU A 76 -24.96 -0.25 -1.11
N ALA A 77 -25.92 0.66 -1.21
CA ALA A 77 -27.27 0.40 -1.72
C ALA A 77 -27.25 -0.03 -3.19
N LEU A 78 -26.52 0.70 -4.04
CA LEU A 78 -26.40 0.40 -5.47
C LEU A 78 -25.68 -0.94 -5.70
N LYS A 79 -24.65 -1.27 -4.91
CA LYS A 79 -23.99 -2.58 -4.92
C LYS A 79 -24.95 -3.69 -4.49
N PHE A 80 -25.67 -3.51 -3.39
CA PHE A 80 -26.67 -4.49 -2.93
C PHE A 80 -27.76 -4.73 -3.98
N PHE A 81 -28.31 -3.67 -4.58
CA PHE A 81 -29.27 -3.77 -5.67
C PHE A 81 -28.69 -4.55 -6.85
N LYS A 82 -27.51 -4.15 -7.36
CA LYS A 82 -26.78 -4.83 -8.46
C LYS A 82 -26.54 -6.32 -8.20
N ASP A 83 -26.23 -6.69 -6.96
CA ASP A 83 -25.82 -8.05 -6.62
C ASP A 83 -26.99 -8.97 -6.26
N LYS A 84 -28.10 -8.43 -5.76
CA LYS A 84 -29.20 -9.18 -5.12
C LYS A 84 -30.56 -9.11 -5.85
N ASP A 85 -30.75 -8.17 -6.77
CA ASP A 85 -31.92 -8.11 -7.65
C ASP A 85 -32.10 -9.43 -8.43
N GLY A 86 -33.31 -10.00 -8.36
CA GLY A 86 -33.62 -11.28 -9.00
C GLY A 86 -32.91 -12.50 -8.38
N LYS A 87 -32.35 -12.36 -7.16
CA LYS A 87 -31.72 -13.45 -6.40
C LYS A 87 -32.23 -13.55 -4.97
N ALA A 88 -32.10 -12.47 -4.20
CA ALA A 88 -32.52 -12.42 -2.79
C ALA A 88 -33.77 -11.57 -2.56
N PHE A 89 -34.11 -10.69 -3.49
CA PHE A 89 -35.40 -10.00 -3.54
C PHE A 89 -35.83 -9.73 -4.99
N HIS A 90 -37.12 -9.50 -5.16
CA HIS A 90 -37.76 -9.28 -6.45
C HIS A 90 -38.63 -8.02 -6.31
N PRO A 91 -38.07 -6.82 -6.58
CA PRO A 91 -38.87 -5.60 -6.58
C PRO A 91 -39.92 -5.69 -7.69
N THR A 92 -41.08 -5.06 -7.48
CA THR A 92 -42.11 -4.95 -8.52
C THR A 92 -41.58 -4.18 -9.73
N TYR A 93 -42.27 -4.30 -10.88
CA TYR A 93 -41.88 -3.55 -12.08
C TYR A 93 -41.79 -2.04 -11.82
N GLU A 94 -42.76 -1.49 -11.10
CA GLU A 94 -42.83 -0.06 -10.74
C GLU A 94 -41.71 0.36 -9.78
N GLU A 95 -41.46 -0.39 -8.70
CA GLU A 95 -40.35 -0.13 -7.78
C GLU A 95 -38.98 -0.20 -8.49
N LYS A 96 -38.83 -1.16 -9.41
CA LYS A 96 -37.62 -1.32 -10.22
C LYS A 96 -37.44 -0.18 -11.21
N LEU A 97 -38.52 0.29 -11.82
CA LEU A 97 -38.55 1.45 -12.70
C LEU A 97 -38.12 2.71 -11.93
N ARG A 98 -38.67 2.91 -10.72
CA ARG A 98 -38.34 4.01 -9.81
C ARG A 98 -36.88 3.97 -9.35
N LEU A 99 -36.35 2.81 -8.97
CA LEU A 99 -34.94 2.65 -8.60
C LEU A 99 -34.00 2.94 -9.79
N VAL A 100 -34.35 2.55 -11.01
CA VAL A 100 -33.60 2.90 -12.23
C VAL A 100 -33.66 4.41 -12.51
N ALA A 101 -34.83 5.03 -12.37
CA ALA A 101 -35.01 6.47 -12.55
C ALA A 101 -34.20 7.28 -11.53
N LEU A 102 -34.27 6.92 -10.25
CA LEU A 102 -33.48 7.56 -9.18
C LEU A 102 -31.97 7.37 -9.40
N HIS A 103 -31.52 6.20 -9.86
CA HIS A 103 -30.12 5.98 -10.23
C HIS A 103 -29.69 6.89 -11.40
N LYS A 104 -30.54 7.07 -12.41
CA LYS A 104 -30.28 8.02 -13.50
C LYS A 104 -30.23 9.48 -13.02
N GLN A 105 -31.14 9.91 -12.14
CA GLN A 105 -31.13 11.26 -11.58
C GLN A 105 -29.83 11.57 -10.81
N VAL A 106 -29.27 10.57 -10.09
CA VAL A 106 -27.99 10.73 -9.38
C VAL A 106 -26.78 10.84 -10.32
N LEU A 107 -26.81 10.17 -11.48
CA LEU A 107 -25.72 10.17 -12.46
C LEU A 107 -25.79 11.37 -13.42
N LEU A 108 -26.96 11.62 -14.00
CA LEU A 108 -27.17 12.51 -15.14
C LEU A 108 -28.02 13.74 -14.81
N GLY A 109 -28.51 13.86 -13.57
CA GLY A 109 -29.43 14.93 -13.17
C GLY A 109 -30.84 14.80 -13.78
N PRO A 110 -31.57 15.93 -13.90
CA PRO A 110 -32.90 15.98 -14.49
C PRO A 110 -32.95 15.42 -15.92
N TYR A 111 -34.07 14.79 -16.28
CA TYR A 111 -34.29 14.28 -17.64
C TYR A 111 -34.28 15.42 -18.67
N ASN A 112 -33.25 15.43 -19.53
CA ASN A 112 -33.21 16.28 -20.71
C ASN A 112 -33.74 15.51 -21.95
N PRO A 113 -34.81 15.97 -22.62
CA PRO A 113 -35.32 15.34 -23.84
C PRO A 113 -34.35 15.45 -25.02
N ASP A 114 -33.60 16.56 -25.14
CA ASP A 114 -32.75 16.83 -26.31
C ASP A 114 -31.45 15.99 -26.28
N ALA A 115 -31.03 15.56 -25.09
CA ALA A 115 -29.92 14.63 -24.88
C ALA A 115 -30.36 13.14 -24.86
N SER A 116 -31.64 12.85 -25.15
CA SER A 116 -32.22 11.51 -25.04
C SER A 116 -32.75 11.00 -26.40
N PRO A 117 -32.09 10.01 -27.04
CA PRO A 117 -32.55 9.47 -28.32
C PRO A 117 -34.02 9.05 -28.35
N GLU A 118 -34.64 9.14 -29.54
CA GLU A 118 -36.01 8.69 -29.76
C GLU A 118 -36.13 7.18 -29.54
N VAL A 119 -36.62 6.78 -28.37
CA VAL A 119 -37.06 5.41 -28.11
C VAL A 119 -38.26 5.13 -29.01
N GLY A 120 -38.05 4.28 -30.01
CA GLY A 120 -39.06 3.95 -31.02
C GLY A 120 -40.31 3.30 -30.41
N PHE A 121 -41.43 3.45 -31.12
CA PHE A 121 -42.80 3.11 -30.68
C PHE A 121 -42.99 1.72 -30.06
N PHE A 122 -42.14 0.74 -30.39
CA PHE A 122 -42.23 -0.64 -29.88
C PHE A 122 -41.40 -0.92 -28.62
N ASP A 123 -40.42 -0.08 -28.23
CA ASP A 123 -39.68 -0.26 -26.96
C ASP A 123 -40.43 0.38 -25.79
N VAL A 124 -41.54 -0.28 -25.42
CA VAL A 124 -42.42 0.08 -24.29
C VAL A 124 -41.59 0.23 -23.01
N LEU A 125 -40.64 -0.69 -22.76
CA LEU A 125 -39.80 -0.67 -21.57
C LEU A 125 -38.85 0.54 -21.54
N GLY A 126 -38.32 0.97 -22.68
CA GLY A 126 -37.55 2.20 -22.82
C GLY A 126 -38.42 3.44 -22.61
N ASN A 127 -39.65 3.43 -23.13
CA ASN A 127 -40.58 4.53 -22.96
C ASN A 127 -41.01 4.73 -21.50
N ASP A 128 -41.35 3.63 -20.80
CA ASP A 128 -41.66 3.66 -19.36
C ASP A 128 -40.46 4.15 -18.55
N ARG A 129 -39.24 3.71 -18.87
CA ARG A 129 -38.01 4.18 -18.20
C ARG A 129 -37.76 5.68 -18.39
N ARG A 130 -37.99 6.23 -19.60
CA ARG A 130 -37.91 7.69 -19.84
C ARG A 130 -39.00 8.43 -19.07
N LYS A 131 -40.23 7.93 -19.10
CA LYS A 131 -41.38 8.55 -18.43
C LYS A 131 -41.18 8.61 -16.90
N GLU A 132 -40.65 7.56 -16.29
CA GLU A 132 -40.41 7.53 -14.84
C GLU A 132 -39.27 8.45 -14.42
N TRP A 133 -38.18 8.51 -15.20
CA TRP A 133 -37.09 9.49 -14.96
C TRP A 133 -37.56 10.93 -15.17
N ALA A 134 -38.34 11.20 -16.22
CA ALA A 134 -38.98 12.50 -16.42
C ALA A 134 -39.94 12.90 -15.28
N SER A 135 -40.53 11.94 -14.57
CA SER A 135 -41.37 12.20 -13.39
C SER A 135 -40.61 12.72 -12.16
N LEU A 136 -39.27 12.58 -12.14
CA LEU A 136 -38.42 13.13 -11.08
C LEU A 136 -38.17 14.64 -11.24
N GLY A 137 -38.30 15.17 -12.47
CA GLY A 137 -38.08 16.57 -12.77
C GLY A 137 -36.74 17.08 -12.22
N ASN A 138 -36.79 18.17 -11.44
CA ASN A 138 -35.62 18.84 -10.89
C ASN A 138 -35.17 18.30 -9.52
N MET A 139 -35.53 17.05 -9.16
CA MET A 139 -35.06 16.39 -7.93
C MET A 139 -33.53 16.44 -7.81
N GLU A 140 -33.03 16.86 -6.65
CA GLU A 140 -31.60 17.03 -6.44
C GLU A 140 -30.86 15.68 -6.32
N LYS A 141 -29.55 15.70 -6.62
CA LYS A 141 -28.69 14.51 -6.56
C LYS A 141 -28.69 13.85 -5.18
N GLU A 142 -28.69 14.64 -4.10
CA GLU A 142 -28.73 14.11 -2.74
C GLU A 142 -30.11 13.53 -2.38
N GLU A 143 -31.20 14.21 -2.77
CA GLU A 143 -32.57 13.70 -2.59
C GLU A 143 -32.79 12.37 -3.32
N ALA A 144 -32.31 12.27 -4.57
CA ALA A 144 -32.39 11.04 -5.35
C ALA A 144 -31.60 9.87 -4.73
N MET A 145 -30.45 10.14 -4.09
CA MET A 145 -29.74 9.13 -3.30
C MET A 145 -30.54 8.70 -2.07
N VAL A 146 -31.09 9.66 -1.31
CA VAL A 146 -31.89 9.41 -0.11
C VAL A 146 -33.12 8.54 -0.44
N GLU A 147 -33.87 8.88 -1.49
CA GLU A 147 -35.04 8.10 -1.93
C GLU A 147 -34.66 6.73 -2.49
N PHE A 148 -33.53 6.59 -3.19
CA PHE A 148 -33.04 5.28 -3.64
C PHE A 148 -32.77 4.35 -2.45
N VAL A 149 -32.10 4.85 -1.40
CA VAL A 149 -31.80 4.09 -0.18
C VAL A 149 -33.08 3.75 0.59
N LYS A 150 -34.01 4.70 0.76
CA LYS A 150 -35.32 4.47 1.40
C LYS A 150 -36.12 3.39 0.67
N LEU A 151 -36.21 3.48 -0.66
CA LEU A 151 -36.97 2.55 -1.49
C LEU A 151 -36.34 1.15 -1.49
N LEU A 152 -35.02 1.03 -1.66
CA LEU A 152 -34.33 -0.26 -1.58
C LEU A 152 -34.55 -0.94 -0.22
N ASN A 153 -34.47 -0.19 0.88
CA ASN A 153 -34.72 -0.70 2.22
C ASN A 153 -36.17 -1.18 2.41
N LYS A 154 -37.13 -0.57 1.71
CA LYS A 154 -38.53 -1.03 1.68
C LYS A 154 -38.71 -2.31 0.84
N CYS A 155 -38.04 -2.39 -0.31
CA CYS A 155 -38.12 -3.55 -1.20
C CYS A 155 -37.37 -4.79 -0.68
N CYS A 156 -36.38 -4.63 0.21
CA CYS A 156 -35.60 -5.75 0.76
C CYS A 156 -35.24 -5.58 2.23
N ASN A 157 -35.83 -6.40 3.10
CA ASN A 157 -35.50 -6.46 4.53
C ASN A 157 -34.04 -6.90 4.82
N LEU A 158 -33.38 -7.61 3.89
CA LEU A 158 -31.97 -8.01 4.02
C LEU A 158 -30.98 -6.85 3.77
N PHE A 159 -31.43 -5.71 3.24
CA PHE A 159 -30.57 -4.54 3.07
C PHE A 159 -30.13 -3.95 4.41
N ALA A 160 -31.02 -3.90 5.41
CA ALA A 160 -30.68 -3.35 6.72
C ALA A 160 -29.58 -4.14 7.46
N PRO A 161 -29.65 -5.49 7.60
CA PRO A 161 -28.53 -6.29 8.10
C PRO A 161 -27.25 -6.16 7.28
N TYR A 162 -27.35 -6.02 5.94
CA TYR A 162 -26.18 -5.85 5.07
C TYR A 162 -25.41 -4.56 5.37
N VAL A 163 -26.09 -3.41 5.53
CA VAL A 163 -25.45 -2.14 5.91
C VAL A 163 -24.88 -2.21 7.32
N ILE A 164 -25.61 -2.78 8.27
CA ILE A 164 -25.13 -2.96 9.66
C ILE A 164 -23.86 -3.82 9.70
N SER A 165 -23.80 -4.89 8.91
CA SER A 165 -22.60 -5.75 8.78
C SER A 165 -21.39 -4.98 8.26
N HIS A 166 -21.57 -4.13 7.24
CA HIS A 166 -20.48 -3.30 6.71
C HIS A 166 -20.01 -2.25 7.74
N ARG A 167 -20.91 -1.75 8.58
CA ARG A 167 -20.54 -0.79 9.63
C ARG A 167 -19.66 -1.44 10.70
N ILE A 168 -20.08 -2.61 11.19
CA ILE A 168 -19.32 -3.40 12.17
C ILE A 168 -17.95 -3.81 11.61
N GLU A 169 -17.89 -4.22 10.35
CA GLU A 169 -16.64 -4.56 9.67
C GLU A 169 -15.68 -3.35 9.59
N ARG A 170 -16.19 -2.15 9.22
CA ARG A 170 -15.39 -0.92 9.18
C ARG A 170 -14.90 -0.51 10.58
N GLU A 171 -15.77 -0.56 11.59
CA GLU A 171 -15.44 -0.29 13.00
C GLU A 171 -14.36 -1.27 13.52
N GLU A 172 -14.41 -2.54 13.14
CA GLU A 172 -13.40 -3.54 13.51
C GLU A 172 -12.06 -3.33 12.77
N GLN A 173 -12.09 -2.98 11.49
CA GLN A 173 -10.88 -2.66 10.71
C GLN A 173 -10.16 -1.41 11.26
N GLU A 174 -10.92 -0.35 11.61
CA GLU A 174 -10.36 0.86 12.21
C GLU A 174 -9.74 0.58 13.59
N ARG A 175 -10.40 -0.25 14.42
CA ARG A 175 -9.85 -0.69 15.70
C ARG A 175 -8.55 -1.48 15.53
N LYS A 176 -8.50 -2.46 14.62
CA LYS A 176 -7.29 -3.24 14.34
C LYS A 176 -6.13 -2.37 13.88
N ARG A 177 -6.40 -1.38 13.02
CA ARG A 177 -5.38 -0.41 12.58
C ARG A 177 -4.82 0.39 13.77
N LYS A 178 -5.66 0.85 14.69
CA LYS A 178 -5.22 1.57 15.90
C LYS A 178 -4.43 0.67 16.86
N GLU A 179 -4.88 -0.57 17.08
CA GLU A 179 -4.16 -1.59 17.87
C GLU A 179 -2.80 -1.97 17.25
N GLU A 180 -2.65 -1.84 15.93
CA GLU A 180 -1.39 -2.05 15.20
C GLU A 180 -0.46 -0.84 15.23
N GLU A 181 -1.00 0.37 15.02
CA GLU A 181 -0.27 1.64 15.10
C GLU A 181 0.29 1.88 16.52
N GLU A 182 -0.50 1.59 17.56
CA GLU A 182 -0.02 1.65 18.95
C GLU A 182 1.06 0.60 19.23
N ARG A 183 0.89 -0.64 18.74
CA ARG A 183 1.88 -1.72 18.91
C ARG A 183 3.21 -1.41 18.24
N LEU A 184 3.19 -0.89 17.01
CA LEU A 184 4.40 -0.48 16.29
C LEU A 184 5.12 0.66 17.01
N ARG A 185 4.37 1.63 17.54
CA ARG A 185 4.93 2.70 18.38
C ARG A 185 5.55 2.17 19.67
N GLN A 186 4.90 1.22 20.35
CA GLN A 186 5.46 0.59 21.56
C GLN A 186 6.75 -0.19 21.24
N GLU A 187 6.81 -0.91 20.11
CA GLU A 187 8.03 -1.58 19.64
C GLU A 187 9.14 -0.55 19.33
N GLU A 188 8.83 0.57 18.68
CA GLU A 188 9.81 1.62 18.38
C GLU A 188 10.33 2.32 19.65
N GLU A 189 9.45 2.67 20.60
CA GLU A 189 9.85 3.24 21.89
C GLU A 189 10.68 2.26 22.73
N GLU A 190 10.41 0.95 22.70
CA GLU A 190 11.24 -0.05 23.37
C GLU A 190 12.61 -0.17 22.69
N ARG A 191 12.63 -0.26 21.36
CA ARG A 191 13.83 -0.40 20.53
C ARG A 191 14.73 0.84 20.59
N GLU A 192 14.17 2.02 20.83
CA GLU A 192 14.96 3.21 21.14
C GLU A 192 15.59 3.12 22.53
N ARG A 193 14.85 2.71 23.56
CA ARG A 193 15.39 2.52 24.93
C ARG A 193 16.51 1.48 24.93
N GLN A 194 16.36 0.37 24.21
CA GLN A 194 17.41 -0.64 24.03
C GLN A 194 18.69 -0.04 23.39
N ARG A 195 18.55 0.78 22.34
CA ARG A 195 19.69 1.49 21.72
C ARG A 195 20.38 2.47 22.69
N GLN A 196 19.60 3.27 23.41
CA GLN A 196 20.13 4.22 24.41
C GLN A 196 20.84 3.49 25.56
N GLU A 197 20.34 2.32 25.98
CA GLU A 197 20.99 1.50 26.99
C GLU A 197 22.28 0.85 26.48
N GLU A 198 22.29 0.28 25.26
CA GLU A 198 23.50 -0.22 24.61
C GLU A 198 24.57 0.87 24.45
N GLU A 199 24.19 2.06 23.99
CA GLU A 199 25.12 3.20 23.83
C GLU A 199 25.71 3.62 25.18
N LYS A 200 24.86 3.72 26.22
CA LYS A 200 25.31 4.01 27.59
C LYS A 200 26.25 2.94 28.13
N GLN A 201 25.96 1.66 27.93
CA GLN A 201 26.84 0.56 28.35
C GLN A 201 28.20 0.60 27.61
N ARG A 202 28.21 0.92 26.31
CA ARG A 202 29.44 1.10 25.53
C ARG A 202 30.29 2.27 26.04
N LEU A 203 29.68 3.41 26.36
CA LEU A 203 30.38 4.57 26.92
C LEU A 203 30.93 4.29 28.32
N GLU A 204 30.20 3.57 29.17
CA GLU A 204 30.66 3.14 30.49
C GLU A 204 31.82 2.11 30.40
N GLU A 205 31.83 1.25 29.38
CA GLU A 205 32.94 0.34 29.10
C GLU A 205 34.17 1.05 28.51
N GLU A 206 33.99 2.00 27.58
CA GLU A 206 35.08 2.78 26.99
C GLU A 206 35.80 3.63 28.05
N ASP A 207 35.05 4.34 28.91
CA ASP A 207 35.63 5.12 30.01
C ASP A 207 36.31 4.22 31.06
N ARG A 208 35.79 3.01 31.33
CA ARG A 208 36.47 2.02 32.18
C ARG A 208 37.81 1.59 31.58
N LEU A 209 37.82 1.17 30.32
CA LEU A 209 39.04 0.75 29.61
C LEU A 209 40.07 1.88 29.50
N ARG A 210 39.62 3.12 29.29
CA ARG A 210 40.45 4.31 29.28
C ARG A 210 41.12 4.55 30.63
N ARG A 211 40.38 4.44 31.74
CA ARG A 211 40.95 4.58 33.10
C ARG A 211 41.97 3.47 33.38
N GLU A 212 41.66 2.22 33.03
CA GLU A 212 42.60 1.08 33.14
C GLU A 212 43.89 1.32 32.31
N GLU A 213 43.80 1.95 31.14
CA GLU A 213 44.97 2.33 30.33
C GLU A 213 45.75 3.52 30.90
N GLU A 214 45.07 4.56 31.40
CA GLU A 214 45.72 5.71 32.04
C GLU A 214 46.42 5.32 33.36
N GLU A 215 45.85 4.39 34.13
CA GLU A 215 46.50 3.77 35.31
C GLU A 215 47.70 2.89 34.90
N ARG A 216 47.55 2.03 33.88
CA ARG A 216 48.64 1.19 33.36
C ARG A 216 49.83 2.05 32.90
N ARG A 217 49.57 3.14 32.18
CA ARG A 217 50.62 4.06 31.72
C ARG A 217 51.34 4.74 32.90
N GLN A 218 50.60 5.20 33.91
CA GLN A 218 51.19 5.78 35.12
C GLN A 218 52.07 4.77 35.87
N ALA A 219 51.63 3.51 36.00
CA ALA A 219 52.42 2.45 36.62
C ALA A 219 53.70 2.10 35.82
N GLU A 220 53.65 2.13 34.49
CA GLU A 220 54.83 1.96 33.63
C GLU A 220 55.79 3.14 33.72
N GLU A 221 55.30 4.39 33.74
CA GLU A 221 56.07 5.61 33.94
C GLU A 221 56.76 5.62 35.32
N GLU A 222 56.06 5.27 36.40
CA GLU A 222 56.64 5.15 37.74
C GLU A 222 57.69 4.03 37.80
N ARG A 223 57.39 2.84 37.27
CA ARG A 223 58.33 1.72 37.23
C ARG A 223 59.61 2.07 36.47
N LEU A 224 59.50 2.80 35.35
CA LEU A 224 60.65 3.29 34.59
C LEU A 224 61.48 4.29 35.42
N ARG A 225 60.83 5.22 36.12
CA ARG A 225 61.47 6.20 37.01
C ARG A 225 62.22 5.55 38.18
N ILE A 226 61.62 4.53 38.81
CA ILE A 226 62.25 3.74 39.89
C ILE A 226 63.49 3.00 39.36
N GLU A 227 63.39 2.36 38.20
CA GLU A 227 64.52 1.64 37.60
C GLU A 227 65.66 2.58 37.17
N GLN A 228 65.34 3.77 36.64
CA GLN A 228 66.33 4.82 36.36
C GLN A 228 67.04 5.29 37.64
N GLN A 229 66.30 5.55 38.73
CA GLN A 229 66.89 5.95 40.02
C GLN A 229 67.81 4.86 40.58
N LYS A 230 67.39 3.59 40.51
CA LYS A 230 68.19 2.41 40.87
C LYS A 230 69.48 2.32 40.04
N GLN A 231 69.42 2.55 38.73
CA GLN A 231 70.61 2.57 37.87
C GLN A 231 71.55 3.73 38.20
N GLN A 232 71.03 4.93 38.48
CA GLN A 232 71.85 6.08 38.90
C GLN A 232 72.58 5.81 40.23
N ILE A 233 71.88 5.27 41.23
CA ILE A 233 72.49 4.87 42.52
C ILE A 233 73.57 3.81 42.28
N MET A 234 73.27 2.76 41.52
CA MET A 234 74.24 1.70 41.22
C MET A 234 75.47 2.23 40.48
N ALA A 235 75.29 3.10 39.48
CA ALA A 235 76.40 3.70 38.74
C ALA A 235 77.28 4.60 39.61
N ALA A 236 76.68 5.45 40.46
CA ALA A 236 77.41 6.32 41.39
C ALA A 236 78.16 5.51 42.46
N LEU A 237 77.55 4.46 43.01
CA LEU A 237 78.16 3.57 43.98
C LEU A 237 79.32 2.77 43.37
N ASN A 238 79.12 2.25 42.16
CA ASN A 238 80.16 1.54 41.40
C ASN A 238 81.34 2.45 41.05
N ALA A 239 81.10 3.73 40.71
CA ALA A 239 82.17 4.68 40.42
C ALA A 239 83.06 4.96 41.65
N GLN A 240 82.49 4.96 42.86
CA GLN A 240 83.25 5.13 44.11
C GLN A 240 84.11 3.91 44.44
N THR A 241 83.60 2.68 44.23
CA THR A 241 84.31 1.45 44.61
C THR A 241 85.11 0.79 43.49
N ALA A 242 84.96 1.21 42.23
CA ALA A 242 85.56 0.58 41.06
C ALA A 242 87.05 0.24 41.24
N VAL A 243 87.85 1.21 41.69
CA VAL A 243 89.30 1.03 41.88
C VAL A 243 89.61 0.01 42.97
N GLN A 244 88.85 0.01 44.07
CA GLN A 244 89.05 -0.93 45.19
C GLN A 244 88.67 -2.35 44.79
N PHE A 245 87.51 -2.53 44.14
CA PHE A 245 87.05 -3.84 43.68
C PHE A 245 87.91 -4.39 42.54
N GLN A 246 88.40 -3.54 41.63
CA GLN A 246 89.34 -3.94 40.58
C GLN A 246 90.68 -4.39 41.17
N GLN A 247 91.24 -3.66 42.14
CA GLN A 247 92.48 -4.06 42.82
C GLN A 247 92.31 -5.38 43.58
N TYR A 248 91.21 -5.55 44.31
CA TYR A 248 90.91 -6.79 45.02
C TYR A 248 90.75 -7.97 44.06
N ALA A 249 89.97 -7.82 42.99
CA ALA A 249 89.78 -8.86 41.99
C ALA A 249 91.07 -9.25 41.26
N ALA A 250 91.92 -8.28 40.93
CA ALA A 250 93.24 -8.52 40.33
C ALA A 250 94.19 -9.29 41.26
N GLN A 251 94.05 -9.16 42.59
CA GLN A 251 94.79 -9.96 43.57
C GLN A 251 94.25 -11.39 43.71
N GLN A 252 92.93 -11.58 43.69
CA GLN A 252 92.30 -12.91 43.82
C GLN A 252 92.45 -13.75 42.55
N TYR A 253 92.36 -13.13 41.37
CA TYR A 253 92.42 -13.81 40.07
C TYR A 253 93.46 -13.18 39.11
N PRO A 254 94.77 -13.24 39.42
CA PRO A 254 95.80 -12.81 38.47
C PRO A 254 95.66 -13.53 37.13
N ASN A 255 95.67 -12.78 36.04
CA ASN A 255 95.55 -13.24 34.65
C ASN A 255 94.19 -13.83 34.21
N ASN A 256 93.11 -13.79 35.01
CA ASN A 256 91.76 -14.18 34.55
C ASN A 256 90.77 -12.99 34.57
N PRO A 257 90.62 -12.23 33.47
CA PRO A 257 89.77 -11.04 33.43
C PRO A 257 88.27 -11.35 33.54
N GLU A 258 87.82 -12.53 33.11
CA GLU A 258 86.41 -12.93 33.16
C GLU A 258 85.97 -13.24 34.60
N GLN A 259 86.81 -13.98 35.35
CA GLN A 259 86.60 -14.18 36.79
C GLN A 259 86.73 -12.88 37.58
N GLN A 260 87.63 -11.96 37.18
CA GLN A 260 87.70 -10.62 37.77
C GLN A 260 86.38 -9.85 37.57
N MET A 261 85.83 -9.79 36.36
CA MET A 261 84.56 -9.10 36.11
C MET A 261 83.38 -9.73 36.85
N SER A 262 83.32 -11.07 36.93
CA SER A 262 82.29 -11.77 37.70
C SER A 262 82.36 -11.44 39.20
N LEU A 263 83.56 -11.45 39.79
CA LEU A 263 83.77 -11.08 41.19
C LEU A 263 83.45 -9.60 41.44
N ILE A 264 83.87 -8.69 40.56
CA ILE A 264 83.55 -7.25 40.66
C ILE A 264 82.03 -7.05 40.64
N ARG A 265 81.30 -7.71 39.73
CA ARG A 265 79.84 -7.64 39.66
C ARG A 265 79.19 -8.14 40.96
N GLN A 266 79.65 -9.27 41.50
CA GLN A 266 79.13 -9.81 42.77
C GLN A 266 79.40 -8.86 43.95
N LEU A 267 80.58 -8.24 44.02
CA LEU A 267 80.91 -7.25 45.06
C LEU A 267 80.10 -5.97 44.92
N GLN A 268 79.86 -5.49 43.69
CA GLN A 268 78.99 -4.36 43.41
C GLN A 268 77.54 -4.63 43.83
N GLU A 269 77.01 -5.82 43.53
CA GLU A 269 75.67 -6.23 43.93
C GLU A 269 75.52 -6.37 45.45
N GLN A 270 76.48 -7.01 46.13
CA GLN A 270 76.54 -7.06 47.60
C GLN A 270 76.61 -5.66 48.23
N HIS A 271 77.45 -4.78 47.69
CA HIS A 271 77.60 -3.41 48.20
C HIS A 271 76.34 -2.57 47.98
N TYR A 272 75.67 -2.73 46.83
CA TYR A 272 74.36 -2.11 46.58
C TYR A 272 73.30 -2.62 47.56
N GLN A 273 73.23 -3.92 47.82
CA GLN A 273 72.30 -4.50 48.80
C GLN A 273 72.53 -3.94 50.22
N GLN A 274 73.80 -3.84 50.65
CA GLN A 274 74.17 -3.24 51.94
C GLN A 274 73.79 -1.75 52.02
N TYR A 275 74.09 -0.97 50.98
CA TYR A 275 73.76 0.45 50.90
C TYR A 275 72.24 0.70 50.93
N MET A 276 71.45 -0.08 50.17
CA MET A 276 69.99 0.02 50.19
C MET A 276 69.39 -0.37 51.54
N GLN A 277 69.96 -1.37 52.23
CA GLN A 277 69.54 -1.73 53.58
C GLN A 277 69.83 -0.61 54.59
N GLN A 278 70.97 0.09 54.46
CA GLN A 278 71.28 1.25 55.29
C GLN A 278 70.34 2.43 55.00
N LEU A 279 70.07 2.75 53.74
CA LEU A 279 69.10 3.79 53.36
C LEU A 279 67.70 3.50 53.93
N TYR A 280 67.24 2.26 53.86
CA TYR A 280 65.94 1.86 54.42
C TYR A 280 65.86 2.05 55.94
N GLN A 281 66.93 1.75 56.69
CA GLN A 281 66.98 2.04 58.13
C GLN A 281 66.95 3.55 58.42
N VAL A 282 67.66 4.37 57.63
CA VAL A 282 67.64 5.84 57.75
C VAL A 282 66.26 6.41 57.43
N GLN A 283 65.58 5.88 56.41
CA GLN A 283 64.22 6.30 56.04
C GLN A 283 63.19 5.92 57.11
N LEU A 284 63.28 4.72 57.70
CA LEU A 284 62.47 4.32 58.85
C LEU A 284 62.68 5.24 60.06
N ALA A 285 63.93 5.58 60.37
CA ALA A 285 64.24 6.51 61.46
C ALA A 285 63.70 7.93 61.20
N GLN A 286 63.80 8.44 59.97
CA GLN A 286 63.18 9.73 59.60
C GLN A 286 61.65 9.68 59.67
N GLN A 287 61.02 8.60 59.20
CA GLN A 287 59.56 8.47 59.22
C GLN A 287 58.99 8.44 60.65
N GLN A 288 59.70 7.81 61.60
CA GLN A 288 59.36 7.85 63.02
C GLN A 288 59.47 9.28 63.59
N VAL A 289 60.47 10.07 63.15
CA VAL A 289 60.64 11.47 63.56
C VAL A 289 59.60 12.40 62.93
N THR A 290 59.18 12.19 61.68
CA THR A 290 58.13 13.02 61.05
C THR A 290 56.76 12.78 61.67
N THR A 291 56.40 11.53 61.94
CA THR A 291 55.12 11.18 62.60
C THR A 291 55.04 11.74 64.01
N ALA A 292 56.18 11.96 64.69
CA ALA A 292 56.25 12.58 66.01
C ALA A 292 56.22 14.12 66.00
N ARG A 293 56.16 14.79 64.84
CA ARG A 293 56.26 16.27 64.72
C ARG A 293 55.22 16.95 63.81
N GLY A 294 54.29 16.19 63.23
CA GLY A 294 53.33 16.69 62.23
C GLY A 294 52.01 17.23 62.79
N THR A 295 52.02 18.34 63.55
CA THR A 295 50.81 19.12 63.83
C THR A 295 51.01 20.61 63.59
N ALA A 296 49.93 21.28 63.16
CA ALA A 296 49.77 22.72 62.90
C ALA A 296 50.45 23.33 61.65
N ALA A 297 49.59 23.59 60.64
CA ALA A 297 49.28 24.94 60.12
C ALA A 297 50.03 25.56 58.89
N CYS A 298 49.31 25.52 57.74
CA CYS A 298 48.74 26.68 57.03
C CYS A 298 49.55 27.66 56.13
N SER A 299 48.82 28.09 55.07
CA SER A 299 48.65 29.46 54.53
C SER A 299 49.59 30.06 53.45
N GLY A 300 49.00 30.95 52.62
CA GLY A 300 49.62 31.75 51.54
C GLY A 300 49.53 31.09 50.16
N LEU A 301 48.77 31.48 49.11
CA LEU A 301 48.07 32.69 48.62
C LEU A 301 48.75 33.39 47.41
N GLU A 302 47.89 33.67 46.40
CA GLU A 302 47.85 34.85 45.52
C GLU A 302 48.85 35.06 44.35
N ASN A 303 48.30 34.90 43.13
CA ASN A 303 48.03 35.95 42.12
C ASN A 303 48.87 36.17 40.83
N GLU A 304 48.08 36.51 39.79
CA GLU A 304 48.36 37.30 38.56
C GLU A 304 49.33 36.71 37.51
N GLU A 305 49.22 37.03 36.20
CA GLU A 305 48.43 38.05 35.49
C GLU A 305 47.88 37.53 34.12
N ALA A 306 47.16 38.35 33.35
CA ALA A 306 46.61 38.07 32.00
C ALA A 306 47.08 39.16 30.99
N PRO A 307 46.36 39.59 29.92
CA PRO A 307 45.47 38.94 28.94
C PRO A 307 45.92 39.22 27.46
N THR A 308 45.13 38.83 26.43
CA THR A 308 44.86 39.51 25.11
C THR A 308 44.34 38.51 24.04
N VAL A 309 43.58 38.85 22.99
CA VAL A 309 42.51 39.86 22.75
C VAL A 309 41.66 39.41 21.52
N ASN A 310 40.48 40.04 21.31
CA ASN A 310 39.54 39.84 20.17
C ASN A 310 40.21 39.77 18.77
N GLY A 311 39.64 39.17 17.70
CA GLY A 311 38.23 38.88 17.42
C GLY A 311 37.56 39.98 16.57
N GLY A 312 37.05 39.65 15.37
CA GLY A 312 36.28 40.59 14.51
C GLY A 312 36.37 40.31 13.00
N GLN A 313 35.25 40.41 12.29
CA GLN A 313 35.13 40.26 10.82
C GLN A 313 34.99 41.62 10.11
N SER A 314 35.27 41.71 8.80
CA SER A 314 34.24 42.01 7.77
C SER A 314 34.77 42.23 6.32
N ASP A 315 33.97 41.73 5.37
CA ASP A 315 33.61 42.20 4.01
C ASP A 315 34.62 42.79 3.01
N SER A 316 34.64 42.21 1.79
CA SER A 316 34.32 42.95 0.54
C SER A 316 33.97 42.05 -0.67
N TYR A 317 33.10 42.61 -1.51
CA TYR A 317 32.47 42.17 -2.76
C TYR A 317 33.43 41.84 -3.94
N SER A 318 33.02 40.96 -4.88
CA SER A 318 32.52 41.38 -6.22
C SER A 318 32.18 40.21 -7.18
N GLU A 319 30.88 40.04 -7.42
CA GLU A 319 30.16 39.78 -8.70
C GLU A 319 30.92 39.44 -10.01
N SER A 320 30.42 38.43 -10.75
CA SER A 320 30.39 38.39 -12.24
C SER A 320 29.30 37.43 -12.76
N LEU A 321 28.68 37.75 -13.90
CA LEU A 321 27.59 37.00 -14.57
C LEU A 321 28.00 36.55 -15.98
N ASP A 322 27.33 35.51 -16.49
CA ASP A 322 26.46 35.52 -17.71
C ASP A 322 26.63 34.35 -18.73
N ARG A 323 25.49 33.88 -19.26
CA ARG A 323 25.22 33.40 -20.65
C ARG A 323 25.63 32.00 -21.20
N GLU A 324 24.69 31.03 -21.14
CA GLU A 324 23.87 30.42 -22.25
C GLU A 324 24.33 30.48 -23.75
N PRO A 325 23.86 29.60 -24.67
CA PRO A 325 23.36 28.20 -24.57
C PRO A 325 23.81 27.28 -25.78
N GLU A 326 23.01 26.27 -26.14
CA GLU A 326 23.21 25.23 -27.18
C GLU A 326 22.94 25.65 -28.66
N PRO A 327 23.18 24.73 -29.63
CA PRO A 327 22.45 24.65 -30.89
C PRO A 327 21.76 23.28 -31.17
N GLU A 328 20.49 23.32 -31.57
CA GLU A 328 19.66 22.21 -32.08
C GLU A 328 20.05 21.73 -33.52
N PRO A 329 19.57 20.56 -34.00
CA PRO A 329 19.85 20.04 -35.34
C PRO A 329 19.01 20.68 -36.46
N ALA A 330 19.28 20.29 -37.71
CA ALA A 330 18.63 20.85 -38.91
C ALA A 330 17.51 19.95 -39.46
N GLU A 331 16.45 20.57 -39.98
CA GLU A 331 15.41 19.91 -40.79
C GLU A 331 15.88 19.72 -42.25
N GLU A 332 15.49 18.60 -42.88
CA GLU A 332 15.55 18.43 -44.34
C GLU A 332 14.14 18.38 -44.94
N VAL A 333 13.96 19.06 -46.07
CA VAL A 333 12.70 19.14 -46.82
C VAL A 333 12.73 18.19 -48.01
N SER A 334 11.68 17.38 -48.17
CA SER A 334 11.43 16.52 -49.34
C SER A 334 9.93 16.63 -49.66
N GLU A 335 9.51 17.44 -50.63
CA GLU A 335 9.49 17.21 -52.09
C GLU A 335 8.24 16.40 -52.54
N ASN A 336 7.66 16.78 -53.69
CA ASN A 336 6.24 16.53 -54.00
C ASN A 336 5.96 15.46 -55.07
N GLY A 337 4.91 14.67 -54.82
CA GLY A 337 3.97 14.21 -55.86
C GLY A 337 3.82 12.69 -56.04
N PRO A 338 2.85 12.24 -56.85
CA PRO A 338 1.75 12.98 -57.49
C PRO A 338 0.36 12.65 -56.89
N LEU A 339 -0.62 13.53 -57.14
CA LEU A 339 -2.01 13.39 -56.65
C LEU A 339 -2.72 12.13 -57.17
N LEU A 340 -3.42 11.42 -56.28
CA LEU A 340 -4.37 10.36 -56.61
C LEU A 340 -5.68 10.49 -55.80
N ASP A 341 -6.05 11.72 -55.45
CA ASP A 341 -7.25 12.05 -54.65
C ASP A 341 -8.55 11.90 -55.46
N SER A 342 -8.96 10.65 -55.67
CA SER A 342 -10.37 10.29 -55.61
C SER A 342 -10.63 9.67 -54.22
N PRO A 343 -11.55 10.22 -53.40
CA PRO A 343 -11.80 9.66 -52.08
C PRO A 343 -12.24 8.18 -52.17
N PRO A 344 -11.83 7.32 -51.23
CA PRO A 344 -12.10 5.90 -51.29
C PRO A 344 -13.60 5.61 -51.33
N VAL A 345 -14.03 4.80 -52.31
CA VAL A 345 -15.45 4.50 -52.51
C VAL A 345 -15.87 3.38 -51.56
N ILE A 346 -16.40 3.77 -50.41
CA ILE A 346 -16.96 2.84 -49.42
C ILE A 346 -18.23 2.20 -50.00
N ALA A 347 -18.30 0.87 -49.95
CA ALA A 347 -19.46 0.12 -50.44
C ALA A 347 -20.57 0.07 -49.37
N ALA A 348 -21.82 -0.08 -49.79
CA ALA A 348 -22.89 -0.40 -48.84
C ALA A 348 -22.66 -1.84 -48.28
N PRO A 349 -22.67 -2.06 -46.96
CA PRO A 349 -22.59 -3.40 -46.40
C PRO A 349 -23.87 -4.18 -46.67
N SER A 350 -23.73 -5.50 -46.72
CA SER A 350 -24.86 -6.44 -46.72
C SER A 350 -25.11 -6.96 -45.31
N MET A 351 -26.37 -7.04 -44.88
CA MET A 351 -26.78 -7.56 -43.58
C MET A 351 -27.98 -8.50 -43.74
N TRP A 352 -27.98 -9.62 -43.02
CA TRP A 352 -29.06 -10.62 -43.02
C TRP A 352 -29.10 -11.42 -41.71
N THR A 353 -30.15 -12.22 -41.51
CA THR A 353 -30.28 -13.12 -40.35
C THR A 353 -30.43 -14.57 -40.78
N ARG A 354 -30.36 -15.51 -39.83
CA ARG A 354 -30.79 -16.91 -40.01
C ARG A 354 -31.29 -17.55 -38.70
N PRO A 355 -32.22 -18.52 -38.76
CA PRO A 355 -32.82 -19.13 -37.56
C PRO A 355 -31.99 -20.23 -36.89
N GLN A 356 -30.89 -20.71 -37.50
CA GLN A 356 -30.05 -21.80 -36.95
C GLN A 356 -29.10 -21.32 -35.82
N ILE A 357 -29.66 -20.64 -34.82
CA ILE A 357 -28.92 -20.04 -33.70
C ILE A 357 -28.33 -21.07 -32.72
N LYS A 358 -29.00 -22.21 -32.52
CA LYS A 358 -28.51 -23.28 -31.64
C LYS A 358 -27.23 -23.90 -32.19
N ASP A 359 -27.31 -24.38 -33.44
CA ASP A 359 -26.24 -25.02 -34.19
C ASP A 359 -25.03 -24.08 -34.32
N PHE A 360 -25.27 -22.77 -34.54
CA PHE A 360 -24.23 -21.75 -34.55
C PHE A 360 -23.53 -21.65 -33.18
N LYS A 361 -24.27 -21.41 -32.10
CA LYS A 361 -23.69 -21.31 -30.74
C LYS A 361 -22.95 -22.58 -30.33
N GLU A 362 -23.46 -23.77 -30.66
CA GLU A 362 -22.81 -25.05 -30.39
C GLU A 362 -21.49 -25.22 -31.18
N LYS A 363 -21.45 -24.78 -32.44
CA LYS A 363 -20.21 -24.76 -33.23
C LYS A 363 -19.20 -23.74 -32.68
N ILE A 364 -19.64 -22.54 -32.33
CA ILE A 364 -18.74 -21.47 -31.84
C ILE A 364 -18.15 -21.81 -30.47
N ARG A 365 -18.88 -22.48 -29.56
CA ARG A 365 -18.34 -22.94 -28.26
C ARG A 365 -17.15 -23.90 -28.33
N GLN A 366 -16.79 -24.39 -29.51
CA GLN A 366 -15.61 -25.23 -29.73
C GLN A 366 -14.31 -24.39 -29.80
N ASP A 367 -14.44 -23.07 -29.93
CA ASP A 367 -13.35 -22.10 -29.93
C ASP A 367 -13.63 -21.00 -28.86
N PRO A 368 -12.86 -20.95 -27.76
CA PRO A 368 -13.12 -20.00 -26.68
C PRO A 368 -12.87 -18.54 -27.09
N ASP A 369 -11.95 -18.27 -28.03
CA ASP A 369 -11.60 -16.91 -28.46
C ASP A 369 -12.72 -16.28 -29.32
N SER A 370 -13.62 -17.13 -29.85
CA SER A 370 -14.87 -16.75 -30.53
C SER A 370 -16.06 -16.54 -29.57
N VAL A 371 -15.87 -16.61 -28.24
CA VAL A 371 -16.91 -16.36 -27.23
C VAL A 371 -16.48 -15.30 -26.22
N ILE A 372 -16.95 -14.06 -26.40
CA ILE A 372 -16.64 -12.93 -25.53
C ILE A 372 -17.79 -12.66 -24.55
N THR A 373 -17.46 -12.13 -23.36
CA THR A 373 -18.44 -11.58 -22.43
C THR A 373 -18.34 -10.07 -22.45
N VAL A 374 -19.43 -9.40 -22.82
CA VAL A 374 -19.56 -7.93 -22.77
C VAL A 374 -20.30 -7.60 -21.48
N GLY A 375 -19.66 -7.00 -20.49
CA GLY A 375 -20.28 -6.69 -19.21
C GLY A 375 -21.19 -5.46 -19.25
N ARG A 376 -21.70 -5.06 -18.08
CA ARG A 376 -22.76 -4.06 -17.95
C ARG A 376 -22.19 -2.66 -18.18
N GLY A 377 -22.74 -1.89 -19.13
CA GLY A 377 -22.18 -0.58 -19.43
C GLY A 377 -20.85 -0.62 -20.19
N GLU A 378 -20.46 -1.77 -20.75
CA GLU A 378 -19.23 -1.93 -21.54
C GLU A 378 -19.54 -1.89 -23.04
N VAL A 379 -18.54 -1.47 -23.83
CA VAL A 379 -18.49 -1.63 -25.28
C VAL A 379 -17.24 -2.44 -25.61
N VAL A 380 -17.40 -3.61 -26.21
CA VAL A 380 -16.27 -4.45 -26.63
C VAL A 380 -16.05 -4.30 -28.13
N THR A 381 -14.85 -3.88 -28.51
CA THR A 381 -14.45 -3.69 -29.91
C THR A 381 -13.54 -4.82 -30.35
N VAL A 382 -14.02 -5.63 -31.29
CA VAL A 382 -13.17 -6.62 -31.98
C VAL A 382 -12.53 -5.96 -33.20
N ARG A 383 -11.21 -5.79 -33.16
CA ARG A 383 -10.38 -5.21 -34.21
C ARG A 383 -9.98 -6.31 -35.20
N VAL A 384 -10.40 -6.18 -36.46
CA VAL A 384 -10.18 -7.17 -37.54
C VAL A 384 -9.43 -6.50 -38.70
N PRO A 385 -8.10 -6.68 -38.78
CA PRO A 385 -7.27 -6.16 -39.87
C PRO A 385 -7.66 -6.69 -41.26
N THR A 386 -7.52 -5.88 -42.31
CA THR A 386 -7.66 -6.31 -43.71
C THR A 386 -6.53 -7.24 -44.10
N HIS A 387 -6.85 -8.43 -44.62
CA HIS A 387 -5.85 -9.39 -45.11
C HIS A 387 -5.39 -9.04 -46.53
N GLU A 388 -4.09 -9.18 -46.83
CA GLU A 388 -3.53 -8.78 -48.15
C GLU A 388 -4.10 -9.57 -49.34
N GLU A 389 -4.50 -10.82 -49.12
CA GLU A 389 -5.21 -11.62 -50.13
C GLU A 389 -6.75 -11.48 -50.09
N GLY A 390 -7.29 -10.64 -49.22
CA GLY A 390 -8.73 -10.49 -49.00
C GLY A 390 -9.36 -9.34 -49.79
N SER A 391 -10.66 -9.45 -50.07
CA SER A 391 -11.47 -8.42 -50.75
C SER A 391 -12.79 -8.09 -50.03
N TYR A 392 -13.26 -8.97 -49.13
CA TYR A 392 -14.43 -8.75 -48.27
C TYR A 392 -14.17 -9.24 -46.85
N LEU A 393 -14.75 -8.56 -45.86
CA LEU A 393 -14.98 -9.11 -44.53
C LEU A 393 -16.38 -9.71 -44.45
N PHE A 394 -16.51 -10.87 -43.79
CA PHE A 394 -17.77 -11.45 -43.36
C PHE A 394 -17.79 -11.59 -41.84
N TRP A 395 -18.95 -11.35 -41.22
CA TRP A 395 -19.19 -11.54 -39.79
C TRP A 395 -20.48 -12.31 -39.53
N GLU A 396 -20.50 -13.03 -38.41
CA GLU A 396 -21.65 -13.77 -37.88
C GLU A 396 -21.67 -13.59 -36.35
N PHE A 397 -22.82 -13.31 -35.73
CA PHE A 397 -22.91 -13.21 -34.27
C PHE A 397 -24.29 -13.56 -33.69
N ALA A 398 -24.29 -13.98 -32.43
CA ALA A 398 -25.47 -14.26 -31.62
C ALA A 398 -25.20 -14.06 -30.12
N THR A 399 -26.24 -13.80 -29.32
CA THR A 399 -26.19 -13.66 -27.85
C THR A 399 -27.08 -14.69 -27.17
N ASP A 400 -26.87 -15.01 -25.88
CA ASP A 400 -27.65 -16.09 -25.25
C ASP A 400 -29.12 -15.77 -24.94
N TYR A 401 -29.42 -14.63 -24.33
CA TYR A 401 -30.75 -14.36 -23.72
C TYR A 401 -31.36 -12.99 -24.01
N TYR A 402 -30.58 -12.06 -24.60
CA TYR A 402 -30.93 -10.64 -24.70
C TYR A 402 -30.29 -10.02 -25.95
N ASP A 403 -30.86 -8.92 -26.42
CA ASP A 403 -30.29 -8.07 -27.47
C ASP A 403 -28.90 -7.51 -27.12
N ILE A 404 -28.15 -7.07 -28.13
CA ILE A 404 -26.94 -6.25 -27.96
C ILE A 404 -26.88 -5.19 -29.05
N GLY A 405 -26.23 -4.06 -28.79
CA GLY A 405 -25.87 -3.08 -29.82
C GLY A 405 -24.79 -3.67 -30.73
N PHE A 406 -24.97 -3.53 -32.04
CA PHE A 406 -23.95 -3.92 -33.02
C PHE A 406 -23.82 -2.89 -34.12
N GLY A 407 -22.57 -2.45 -34.33
CA GLY A 407 -22.14 -1.64 -35.45
C GLY A 407 -20.72 -2.01 -35.91
N VAL A 408 -20.33 -1.50 -37.07
CA VAL A 408 -19.05 -1.78 -37.74
C VAL A 408 -18.48 -0.47 -38.24
N PHE A 409 -17.23 -0.18 -37.89
CA PHE A 409 -16.47 0.97 -38.40
C PHE A 409 -15.23 0.48 -39.14
N PHE A 410 -14.58 1.35 -39.91
CA PHE A 410 -13.32 1.07 -40.60
C PHE A 410 -12.28 2.13 -40.24
N GLU A 411 -11.20 1.71 -39.59
CA GLU A 411 -10.07 2.55 -39.21
C GLU A 411 -8.99 2.48 -40.30
N TRP A 412 -8.65 3.62 -40.90
CA TRP A 412 -7.62 3.75 -41.92
C TRP A 412 -6.23 3.69 -41.29
N THR A 413 -5.48 2.62 -41.55
CA THR A 413 -4.14 2.41 -40.99
C THR A 413 -3.30 1.43 -41.81
N ASP A 414 -2.00 1.70 -41.90
CA ASP A 414 -1.01 0.84 -42.56
C ASP A 414 -0.41 -0.26 -41.65
N ALA A 415 -0.90 -0.37 -40.41
CA ALA A 415 -0.37 -1.29 -39.40
C ALA A 415 -0.40 -2.76 -39.87
N ALA A 416 0.77 -3.36 -40.08
CA ALA A 416 0.94 -4.68 -40.72
C ALA A 416 0.60 -5.90 -39.82
N SER A 417 -0.06 -5.71 -38.67
CA SER A 417 -0.47 -6.81 -37.80
C SER A 417 -1.73 -7.49 -38.33
N ALA A 418 -1.62 -8.70 -38.88
CA ALA A 418 -2.76 -9.49 -39.36
C ALA A 418 -3.56 -10.20 -38.25
N SER A 419 -3.24 -9.96 -36.97
CA SER A 419 -3.88 -10.58 -35.81
C SER A 419 -5.16 -9.85 -35.40
N VAL A 420 -6.27 -10.59 -35.29
CA VAL A 420 -7.49 -10.10 -34.62
C VAL A 420 -7.18 -9.82 -33.15
N SER A 421 -7.75 -8.75 -32.60
CA SER A 421 -7.60 -8.41 -31.17
C SER A 421 -8.90 -7.87 -30.59
N VAL A 422 -9.13 -8.11 -29.29
CA VAL A 422 -10.34 -7.70 -28.57
C VAL A 422 -9.96 -6.63 -27.56
N HIS A 423 -10.63 -5.48 -27.64
CA HIS A 423 -10.46 -4.36 -26.70
C HIS A 423 -11.77 -4.15 -25.95
N VAL A 424 -11.69 -3.96 -24.62
CA VAL A 424 -12.83 -3.67 -23.75
C VAL A 424 -12.75 -2.22 -23.33
N SER A 425 -13.82 -1.46 -23.57
CA SER A 425 -13.98 -0.10 -23.08
C SER A 425 -15.16 -0.06 -22.11
N GLU A 426 -14.94 0.39 -20.87
CA GLU A 426 -16.04 0.77 -19.99
C GLU A 426 -16.61 2.11 -20.51
N SER A 427 -17.93 2.24 -20.64
CA SER A 427 -18.59 3.35 -21.36
C SER A 427 -18.64 4.66 -20.55
N SER A 428 -17.51 5.07 -19.97
CA SER A 428 -17.37 6.24 -19.10
C SER A 428 -16.07 7.04 -19.35
N ASP A 429 -15.32 6.72 -20.40
CA ASP A 429 -13.89 7.08 -20.56
C ASP A 429 -13.57 7.75 -21.93
N GLU A 430 -14.59 8.35 -22.58
CA GLU A 430 -14.38 9.23 -23.77
C GLU A 430 -14.94 10.66 -23.57
N ASP A 431 -15.62 10.95 -22.45
CA ASP A 431 -16.22 12.26 -22.11
C ASP A 431 -15.75 12.82 -20.73
N GLU A 432 -14.62 12.35 -20.19
CA GLU A 432 -13.93 13.09 -19.09
C GLU A 432 -13.20 14.31 -19.67
N GLU A 433 -13.95 15.36 -20.04
CA GLU A 433 -13.38 16.71 -20.19
C GLU A 433 -12.95 17.22 -18.80
N ASP A 434 -11.62 17.26 -18.61
CA ASP A 434 -10.89 17.91 -17.52
C ASP A 434 -11.52 19.26 -17.12
N GLU A 435 -11.77 19.50 -15.81
CA GLU A 435 -12.26 20.80 -15.31
C GLU A 435 -11.15 21.87 -15.34
N GLY A 436 -10.77 22.27 -16.55
CA GLY A 436 -9.86 23.36 -16.87
C GLY A 436 -10.52 24.40 -17.78
N ASP A 437 -9.86 25.55 -17.97
CA ASP A 437 -10.35 26.64 -18.83
C ASP A 437 -10.59 26.16 -20.29
N PRO A 438 -11.59 26.72 -21.00
CA PRO A 438 -11.95 26.27 -22.34
C PRO A 438 -10.78 26.44 -23.32
N PRO A 439 -10.29 25.36 -23.97
CA PRO A 439 -9.08 25.40 -24.78
C PRO A 439 -9.27 26.29 -26.01
N THR A 440 -8.19 26.98 -26.39
CA THR A 440 -8.20 27.87 -27.55
C THR A 440 -8.27 27.11 -28.87
N GLU A 441 -8.75 27.75 -29.95
CA GLU A 441 -8.95 27.08 -31.25
C GLU A 441 -7.66 26.43 -31.80
N GLU A 442 -6.49 26.99 -31.49
CA GLU A 442 -5.17 26.46 -31.88
C GLU A 442 -4.82 25.12 -31.19
N GLU A 443 -5.37 24.84 -30.01
CA GLU A 443 -5.14 23.58 -29.28
C GLU A 443 -6.03 22.44 -29.78
N LYS A 444 -7.28 22.74 -30.18
CA LYS A 444 -8.16 21.76 -30.84
C LYS A 444 -7.53 21.22 -32.12
N VAL A 445 -6.97 22.10 -32.95
CA VAL A 445 -6.31 21.71 -34.22
C VAL A 445 -5.11 20.77 -34.00
N LYS A 446 -4.38 20.89 -32.88
CA LYS A 446 -3.26 20.00 -32.58
C LYS A 446 -3.66 18.64 -31.98
N LYS A 447 -4.78 18.56 -31.25
CA LYS A 447 -5.25 17.29 -30.64
C LYS A 447 -5.82 16.29 -31.67
N GLU A 448 -6.38 16.76 -32.78
CA GLU A 448 -6.97 15.87 -33.80
C GLU A 448 -5.96 15.30 -34.80
N ALA A 449 -4.81 15.95 -35.00
CA ALA A 449 -3.79 15.59 -36.01
C ALA A 449 -3.09 14.23 -35.79
N GLY A 450 -3.45 13.47 -34.75
CA GLY A 450 -2.85 12.18 -34.38
C GLY A 450 -3.81 11.00 -34.22
N LYS A 451 -5.14 11.18 -34.38
CA LYS A 451 -6.09 10.05 -34.38
C LYS A 451 -6.22 9.47 -35.81
N PRO A 452 -6.24 8.13 -35.99
CA PRO A 452 -6.50 7.55 -37.29
C PRO A 452 -7.92 7.87 -37.75
N HIS A 453 -8.11 8.10 -39.05
CA HIS A 453 -9.42 8.36 -39.62
C HIS A 453 -10.31 7.11 -39.54
N VAL A 454 -11.57 7.28 -39.10
CA VAL A 454 -12.55 6.20 -38.94
C VAL A 454 -13.84 6.52 -39.69
N ASP A 455 -14.30 5.60 -40.53
CA ASP A 455 -15.60 5.65 -41.20
C ASP A 455 -16.63 4.72 -40.55
N GLU A 456 -17.90 5.13 -40.54
CA GLU A 456 -19.01 4.24 -40.19
C GLU A 456 -19.41 3.37 -41.39
N ILE A 457 -19.40 2.04 -41.19
CA ILE A 457 -19.85 1.07 -42.19
C ILE A 457 -21.27 0.60 -41.86
N VAL A 458 -21.50 0.20 -40.61
CA VAL A 458 -22.81 -0.19 -40.07
C VAL A 458 -23.08 0.61 -38.79
N PRO A 459 -24.10 1.48 -38.74
CA PRO A 459 -24.46 2.19 -37.52
C PRO A 459 -24.82 1.24 -36.37
N VAL A 460 -24.40 1.64 -35.16
CA VAL A 460 -24.66 0.90 -33.93
C VAL A 460 -26.16 0.94 -33.62
N TYR A 461 -26.83 -0.19 -33.81
CA TYR A 461 -28.21 -0.38 -33.38
C TYR A 461 -28.35 -1.70 -32.62
N ARG A 462 -29.32 -1.73 -31.70
CA ARG A 462 -29.70 -2.93 -30.94
C ARG A 462 -30.24 -4.00 -31.88
N ARG A 463 -29.75 -5.23 -31.74
CA ARG A 463 -30.10 -6.40 -32.56
C ARG A 463 -30.60 -7.54 -31.69
N ASP A 464 -31.71 -8.14 -32.07
CA ASP A 464 -32.32 -9.30 -31.39
C ASP A 464 -31.60 -10.62 -31.74
N CYS A 465 -30.26 -10.58 -31.72
CA CYS A 465 -29.38 -11.70 -32.03
C CYS A 465 -29.38 -12.84 -30.98
N HIS A 466 -30.34 -12.79 -30.04
CA HIS A 466 -30.69 -13.89 -29.15
C HIS A 466 -31.82 -14.78 -29.72
N GLU A 467 -32.55 -14.30 -30.72
CA GLU A 467 -33.58 -15.05 -31.45
C GLU A 467 -33.02 -15.68 -32.73
N GLU A 468 -32.28 -14.91 -33.54
CA GLU A 468 -31.62 -15.36 -34.78
C GLU A 468 -30.12 -15.05 -34.79
N VAL A 469 -29.34 -15.75 -35.62
CA VAL A 469 -27.95 -15.34 -35.89
C VAL A 469 -27.97 -14.16 -36.84
N TYR A 470 -27.35 -13.06 -36.46
CA TYR A 470 -27.12 -11.92 -37.35
C TYR A 470 -25.82 -12.13 -38.11
N ALA A 471 -25.79 -11.76 -39.39
CA ALA A 471 -24.62 -11.87 -40.23
C ALA A 471 -24.56 -10.71 -41.23
N GLY A 472 -23.37 -10.49 -41.78
CA GLY A 472 -23.17 -9.46 -42.79
C GLY A 472 -21.82 -9.55 -43.49
N SER A 473 -21.63 -8.67 -44.46
CA SER A 473 -20.35 -8.49 -45.14
C SER A 473 -20.16 -7.07 -45.66
N HIS A 474 -18.90 -6.66 -45.78
CA HIS A 474 -18.49 -5.41 -46.42
C HIS A 474 -17.28 -5.66 -47.32
N GLN A 475 -17.25 -5.01 -48.48
CA GLN A 475 -16.07 -4.98 -49.35
C GLN A 475 -14.96 -4.18 -48.66
N TYR A 476 -13.70 -4.55 -48.84
CA TYR A 476 -12.58 -3.76 -48.33
C TYR A 476 -12.56 -2.40 -49.07
N PRO A 477 -12.71 -1.25 -48.38
CA PRO A 477 -12.61 0.07 -49.01
C PRO A 477 -11.15 0.47 -49.28
N GLY A 478 -10.22 -0.18 -48.58
CA GLY A 478 -8.76 -0.02 -48.69
C GLY A 478 -8.07 -0.90 -47.66
N ARG A 479 -6.85 -0.51 -47.24
CA ARG A 479 -6.13 -1.15 -46.13
C ARG A 479 -6.51 -0.50 -44.80
N GLY A 480 -6.72 -1.30 -43.76
CA GLY A 480 -7.09 -0.79 -42.44
C GLY A 480 -7.56 -1.87 -41.48
N VAL A 481 -8.32 -1.47 -40.47
CA VAL A 481 -8.84 -2.34 -39.42
C VAL A 481 -10.34 -2.12 -39.26
N TYR A 482 -11.13 -3.18 -39.44
CA TYR A 482 -12.55 -3.15 -39.09
C TYR A 482 -12.73 -3.17 -37.57
N LEU A 483 -13.61 -2.32 -37.06
CA LEU A 483 -13.95 -2.22 -35.65
C LEU A 483 -15.39 -2.73 -35.45
N LEU A 484 -15.54 -4.00 -35.05
CA LEU A 484 -16.84 -4.57 -34.71
C LEU A 484 -17.16 -4.18 -33.26
N LYS A 485 -18.02 -3.17 -33.07
CA LYS A 485 -18.45 -2.72 -31.74
C LYS A 485 -19.66 -3.53 -31.26
N PHE A 486 -19.44 -4.33 -30.23
CA PHE A 486 -20.48 -4.99 -29.44
C PHE A 486 -20.82 -4.10 -28.24
N ASP A 487 -21.87 -3.30 -28.38
CA ASP A 487 -22.26 -2.25 -27.45
C ASP A 487 -23.29 -2.75 -26.43
N ASN A 488 -22.93 -2.67 -25.15
CA ASN A 488 -23.80 -2.98 -24.03
C ASN A 488 -23.92 -1.80 -23.01
N SER A 489 -23.56 -0.59 -23.44
CA SER A 489 -23.62 0.67 -22.67
C SER A 489 -24.99 0.86 -21.99
N TYR A 490 -26.07 0.66 -22.75
CA TYR A 490 -27.46 0.79 -22.32
C TYR A 490 -27.92 -0.25 -21.29
N SER A 491 -27.12 -1.28 -20.99
CA SER A 491 -27.54 -2.45 -20.20
C SER A 491 -26.94 -2.46 -18.78
N LEU A 492 -27.49 -1.59 -17.94
CA LEU A 492 -27.13 -1.36 -16.53
C LEU A 492 -26.94 -2.63 -15.67
N TRP A 493 -27.64 -3.73 -15.98
CA TRP A 493 -27.80 -4.89 -15.08
C TRP A 493 -27.51 -6.27 -15.70
N ARG A 494 -27.13 -6.34 -16.99
CA ARG A 494 -26.99 -7.59 -17.73
C ARG A 494 -25.77 -7.60 -18.64
N SER A 495 -24.74 -8.34 -18.27
CA SER A 495 -23.69 -8.78 -19.20
C SER A 495 -24.29 -9.65 -20.32
N LYS A 496 -23.63 -9.71 -21.48
CA LYS A 496 -24.00 -10.52 -22.65
C LYS A 496 -22.87 -11.48 -22.99
N SER A 497 -23.18 -12.77 -23.09
CA SER A 497 -22.29 -13.72 -23.77
C SER A 497 -22.54 -13.61 -25.27
N VAL A 498 -21.55 -13.15 -26.02
CA VAL A 498 -21.59 -13.00 -27.49
C VAL A 498 -20.77 -14.11 -28.12
N TYR A 499 -21.42 -14.90 -28.96
CA TYR A 499 -20.79 -15.87 -29.85
C TYR A 499 -20.60 -15.17 -31.18
N TYR A 500 -19.36 -14.99 -31.63
CA TYR A 500 -19.08 -14.30 -32.90
C TYR A 500 -18.18 -15.14 -33.79
N ARG A 501 -18.10 -14.77 -35.06
CA ARG A 501 -17.16 -15.36 -36.02
C ARG A 501 -16.88 -14.33 -37.12
N VAL A 502 -15.61 -14.21 -37.50
CA VAL A 502 -15.17 -13.38 -38.64
C VAL A 502 -14.30 -14.19 -39.60
N TYR A 503 -14.36 -13.86 -40.87
CA TYR A 503 -13.50 -14.43 -41.93
C TYR A 503 -13.49 -13.51 -43.15
N TYR A 504 -12.45 -13.62 -43.98
CA TYR A 504 -12.37 -12.91 -45.25
C TYR A 504 -12.60 -13.86 -46.44
N THR A 505 -12.88 -13.30 -47.61
CA THR A 505 -12.84 -14.01 -48.89
C THR A 505 -11.91 -13.30 -49.87
N ARG A 506 -11.49 -14.01 -50.92
CA ARG A 506 -10.81 -13.43 -52.10
C ARG A 506 -11.86 -12.97 -53.12
#